data_AF-A0A7X5WTU0-F1
#
_entry.id   AF-A0A7X5WTU0-F1
#
_cell.length_a   1.000
_cell.length_b   1.000
_cell.length_c   1.000
_cell.angle_alpha   90.00
_cell.angle_beta   90.00
_cell.angle_gamma   90.00
#
_symmetry.space_group_name_H-M   'P 1'
#
loop_
_entity.id
_entity.type
_entity.pdbx_description
1 polymer ?
#
loop_
_entity_poly.entity_id
_entity_poly.type
_entity_poly.pdbx_seq_one_letter_code
_entity_poly.pdbx_strand_id
1 'polypeptide(L)'
;GSPDAADVVMVNTCAFVEAARRESIDTVLELAERSRSDARVVVLGCMAQRYETELAAALPEVDEVIGLDRYGELVGRLDEATSWEPVRLATSPM
;
A
#
# COMPACT_ATOMS: atom_id res chain seq x y z
N GLY A 1 1.07 -1.80 -15.31
CA GLY A 1 1.65 -3.12 -15.03
C GLY A 1 0.52 -4.08 -14.69
N SER A 2 0.78 -5.38 -14.70
CA SER A 2 -0.18 -6.39 -14.25
C SER A 2 0.13 -6.78 -12.80
N PRO A 3 -0.87 -7.01 -11.92
CA PRO A 3 -0.63 -7.34 -10.50
C PRO A 3 0.26 -8.57 -10.29
N ASP A 4 0.13 -9.58 -11.15
CA ASP A 4 0.92 -10.82 -11.17
C ASP A 4 2.39 -10.63 -11.59
N ALA A 5 2.80 -9.41 -11.93
CA ALA A 5 4.18 -9.04 -12.21
C ALA A 5 4.70 -7.94 -11.28
N ALA A 6 3.92 -7.53 -10.26
CA ALA A 6 4.30 -6.46 -9.35
C ALA A 6 5.07 -7.01 -8.14
N ASP A 7 6.12 -6.29 -7.72
CA ASP A 7 6.80 -6.56 -6.44
C ASP A 7 6.06 -5.90 -5.26
N VAL A 8 5.34 -4.81 -5.53
CA VAL A 8 4.52 -4.09 -4.55
C VAL A 8 3.20 -3.66 -5.20
N VAL A 9 2.09 -3.92 -4.50
CA VAL A 9 0.75 -3.44 -4.83
C VAL A 9 0.28 -2.49 -3.73
N MET A 10 0.00 -1.25 -4.11
CA MET A 10 -0.47 -0.21 -3.20
C MET A 10 -1.92 0.16 -3.52
N VAL A 11 -2.79 0.15 -2.51
CA VAL A 11 -4.18 0.58 -2.65
C VAL A 11 -4.42 1.82 -1.80
N ASN A 12 -4.72 2.94 -2.46
CA ASN A 12 -5.12 4.17 -1.78
C ASN A 12 -6.61 4.11 -1.44
N THR A 13 -6.93 4.17 -0.16
CA THR A 13 -8.25 3.88 0.39
C THR A 13 -8.94 5.12 0.94
N CYS A 14 -10.24 5.23 0.69
CA CYS A 14 -11.07 6.33 1.16
C CYS A 14 -11.82 5.93 2.44
N ALA A 15 -11.82 6.81 3.45
CA ALA A 15 -12.63 6.65 4.66
C ALA A 15 -13.87 7.54 4.68
N PHE A 16 -14.17 8.31 3.63
CA PHE A 16 -15.24 9.31 3.69
C PHE A 16 -16.58 8.76 3.18
N VAL A 17 -16.58 8.22 1.97
CA VAL A 17 -17.80 7.72 1.30
C VAL A 17 -17.96 6.22 1.58
N GLU A 18 -19.10 5.81 2.12
CA GLU A 18 -19.34 4.40 2.49
C GLU A 18 -19.14 3.43 1.33
N ALA A 19 -19.68 3.74 0.15
CA ALA A 19 -19.49 2.93 -1.05
C ALA A 19 -18.01 2.76 -1.40
N ALA A 20 -17.25 3.86 -1.35
CA ALA A 20 -15.81 3.83 -1.60
C ALA A 20 -15.03 3.04 -0.55
N ARG A 21 -15.55 2.94 0.69
CA ARG A 21 -14.92 2.10 1.72
C ARG A 21 -15.03 0.62 1.35
N ARG A 22 -16.24 0.17 0.95
CA ARG A 22 -16.45 -1.22 0.54
C ARG A 22 -15.63 -1.55 -0.70
N GLU A 23 -15.71 -0.69 -1.72
CA GLU A 23 -14.92 -0.82 -2.94
C GLU A 23 -13.41 -0.86 -2.66
N SER A 24 -12.91 -0.06 -1.71
CA SER A 24 -11.51 -0.08 -1.30
C SER A 24 -11.11 -1.45 -0.74
N ILE A 25 -11.93 -2.05 0.13
CA ILE A 25 -11.67 -3.37 0.72
C ILE A 25 -11.72 -4.45 -0.36
N ASP A 26 -12.77 -4.43 -1.20
CA ASP A 26 -12.93 -5.40 -2.29
C ASP A 26 -11.72 -5.32 -3.25
N THR A 27 -11.25 -4.11 -3.54
CA THR A 27 -10.05 -3.88 -4.38
C THR A 27 -8.78 -4.42 -3.73
N VAL A 28 -8.60 -4.25 -2.42
CA VAL A 28 -7.44 -4.81 -1.70
C VAL A 28 -7.43 -6.33 -1.82
N LEU A 29 -8.56 -6.97 -1.56
CA LEU A 29 -8.70 -8.43 -1.63
C LEU A 29 -8.47 -8.95 -3.06
N GLU A 30 -9.12 -8.34 -4.06
CA GLU A 30 -8.96 -8.74 -5.46
C GLU A 30 -7.50 -8.62 -5.91
N LEU A 31 -6.84 -7.53 -5.56
CA LEU A 31 -5.46 -7.32 -5.96
C LEU A 31 -4.50 -8.23 -5.19
N ALA A 32 -4.72 -8.48 -3.90
CA ALA A 32 -3.92 -9.43 -3.13
C ALA A 32 -4.00 -10.84 -3.73
N GLU A 33 -5.19 -11.30 -4.11
CA GLU A 33 -5.39 -12.60 -4.77
C GLU A 33 -4.70 -12.69 -6.13
N ARG A 34 -4.68 -11.60 -6.89
CA ARG A 34 -4.08 -11.54 -8.24
C ARG A 34 -2.59 -11.27 -8.23
N SER A 35 -2.04 -10.84 -7.11
CA SER A 35 -0.63 -10.51 -6.98
C SER A 35 0.23 -11.76 -6.94
N ARG A 36 1.53 -11.61 -7.19
CA ARG A 36 2.47 -12.70 -6.92
C ARG A 36 2.45 -13.03 -5.44
N SER A 37 2.70 -14.29 -5.10
CA SER A 37 2.75 -14.75 -3.70
C SER A 37 3.82 -14.06 -2.85
N ASP A 38 4.84 -13.47 -3.49
CA ASP A 38 5.93 -12.73 -2.86
C ASP A 38 5.79 -11.20 -3.00
N ALA A 39 4.71 -10.72 -3.64
CA ALA A 39 4.44 -9.29 -3.73
C ALA A 39 3.99 -8.73 -2.38
N ARG A 40 4.39 -7.50 -2.09
CA ARG A 40 3.93 -6.77 -0.89
C ARG A 40 2.61 -6.04 -1.16
N VAL A 41 1.60 -6.27 -0.34
CA VAL A 41 0.32 -5.56 -0.40
C VAL A 41 0.28 -4.47 0.65
N VAL A 42 0.07 -3.23 0.22
CA VAL A 42 0.12 -2.04 1.08
C VAL A 42 -1.19 -1.27 0.97
N VAL A 43 -1.82 -1.02 2.11
CA VAL A 43 -3.00 -0.16 2.22
C VAL A 43 -2.57 1.20 2.72
N LEU A 44 -2.95 2.25 1.99
CA LEU A 44 -2.58 3.61 2.34
C LEU A 44 -3.77 4.57 2.21
N GLY A 45 -3.68 5.75 2.83
CA GLY A 45 -4.70 6.79 2.70
C GLY A 45 -5.62 6.94 3.92
N CYS A 46 -6.80 7.51 3.70
CA CYS A 46 -7.69 7.95 4.78
C CYS A 46 -8.19 6.80 5.65
N MET A 47 -8.40 5.61 5.07
CA MET A 47 -8.86 4.44 5.84
C MET A 47 -7.73 3.90 6.70
N ALA A 48 -6.53 3.75 6.13
CA ALA A 48 -5.32 3.40 6.85
C ALA A 48 -5.06 4.33 8.04
N GLN A 49 -5.29 5.65 7.88
CA GLN A 49 -5.13 6.63 8.96
C GLN A 49 -6.12 6.42 10.11
N ARG A 50 -7.36 6.05 9.80
CA ARG A 50 -8.47 6.08 10.76
C ARG A 50 -8.72 4.72 11.43
N TYR A 51 -8.40 3.64 10.73
CA TYR A 51 -8.78 2.27 11.08
C TYR A 51 -7.57 1.33 11.00
N GLU A 52 -6.37 1.81 11.34
CA GLU A 52 -5.12 1.06 11.19
C GLU A 52 -5.18 -0.33 11.84
N THR A 53 -5.53 -0.37 13.13
CA THR A 53 -5.59 -1.60 13.91
C THR A 53 -6.66 -2.55 13.39
N GLU A 54 -7.82 -2.03 13.01
CA GLU A 54 -8.93 -2.82 12.48
C GLU A 54 -8.61 -3.39 11.11
N LEU A 55 -7.97 -2.61 10.22
CA LEU A 55 -7.54 -3.08 8.91
C LEU A 55 -6.46 -4.15 9.04
N ALA A 56 -5.45 -3.94 9.88
CA ALA A 56 -4.40 -4.93 10.12
C ALA A 56 -4.94 -6.24 10.72
N ALA A 57 -6.00 -6.17 11.54
CA ALA A 57 -6.64 -7.36 12.10
C ALA A 57 -7.59 -8.06 11.10
N ALA A 58 -8.26 -7.30 10.24
CA ALA A 58 -9.27 -7.81 9.31
C ALA A 58 -8.69 -8.30 7.98
N LEU A 59 -7.54 -7.78 7.56
CA LEU A 59 -6.91 -8.03 6.26
C LEU A 59 -5.51 -8.65 6.47
N PRO A 60 -5.42 -9.95 6.80
CA PRO A 60 -4.13 -10.61 7.04
C PRO A 60 -3.22 -10.67 5.79
N GLU A 61 -3.79 -10.50 4.60
CA GLU A 61 -3.06 -10.38 3.32
C GLU A 61 -2.37 -9.03 3.11
N VAL A 62 -2.63 -8.03 3.97
CA VAL A 62 -1.98 -6.72 3.90
C VAL A 62 -0.69 -6.76 4.73
N ASP A 63 0.45 -6.57 4.07
CA ASP A 63 1.75 -6.47 4.73
C ASP A 63 1.90 -5.16 5.51
N GLU A 64 1.35 -4.06 4.97
CA GLU A 64 1.58 -2.73 5.51
C GLU A 64 0.35 -1.82 5.47
N VAL A 65 0.09 -1.11 6.58
CA VAL A 65 -0.98 -0.10 6.68
C VAL A 65 -0.38 1.27 7.00
N ILE A 66 -0.51 2.21 6.06
CA ILE A 66 0.18 3.50 6.07
C ILE A 66 -0.81 4.67 6.05
N GLY A 67 -0.98 5.32 7.19
CA GLY A 67 -1.73 6.55 7.34
C GLY A 67 -1.14 7.72 6.53
N LEU A 68 -1.97 8.74 6.27
CA LEU A 68 -1.59 9.94 5.52
C LEU A 68 -0.45 10.71 6.20
N ASP A 69 -0.44 10.74 7.53
CA ASP A 69 0.59 11.36 8.35
C ASP A 69 1.98 10.72 8.19
N ARG A 70 2.05 9.46 7.75
CA ARG A 70 3.28 8.69 7.56
C ARG A 70 3.74 8.57 6.12
N TYR A 71 3.18 9.34 5.18
CA TYR A 71 3.60 9.29 3.77
C TYR A 71 5.08 9.67 3.55
N GLY A 72 5.66 10.50 4.43
CA GLY A 72 7.08 10.80 4.39
C GLY A 72 7.99 9.60 4.64
N GLU A 73 7.46 8.57 5.29
CA GLU A 73 8.16 7.32 5.60
C GLU A 73 7.92 6.26 4.51
N LEU A 74 6.99 6.49 3.57
CA LEU A 74 6.55 5.50 2.59
C LEU A 74 7.73 4.88 1.83
N VAL A 75 8.63 5.71 1.30
CA VAL A 75 9.79 5.23 0.54
C VAL A 75 10.70 4.37 1.43
N GLY A 76 11.03 4.82 2.64
CA GLY A 76 11.87 4.06 3.55
C GLY A 76 11.25 2.73 3.97
N ARG A 77 9.94 2.70 4.23
CA ARG A 77 9.22 1.46 4.55
C ARG A 77 9.18 0.50 3.38
N LEU A 78 9.00 1.00 2.16
CA LEU A 78 9.07 0.17 0.95
C LEU A 78 10.50 -0.34 0.72
N ASP A 79 11.51 0.48 0.94
CA ASP A 79 12.93 0.08 0.85
C ASP A 79 13.29 -0.99 1.90
N GLU A 80 12.67 -0.97 3.08
CA GLU A 80 12.85 -2.01 4.12
C GLU A 80 12.04 -3.28 3.82
N ALA A 81 10.83 -3.13 3.30
CA ALA A 81 9.91 -4.24 2.99
C ALA A 81 10.28 -4.97 1.69
N THR A 82 11.03 -4.29 0.81
CA THR A 82 11.57 -4.81 -0.44
C THR A 82 13.10 -4.87 -0.36
N SER A 83 13.76 -5.56 -1.29
CA SER A 83 15.21 -5.52 -1.42
C SER A 83 15.67 -4.50 -2.47
N TRP A 84 14.86 -3.48 -2.72
CA TRP A 84 15.13 -2.51 -3.77
C TRP A 84 16.28 -1.56 -3.39
N GLU A 85 17.12 -1.26 -4.37
CA GLU A 85 18.18 -0.25 -4.22
C GLU A 85 17.67 1.11 -4.71
N PRO A 86 17.72 2.16 -3.86
CA PRO A 86 17.28 3.49 -4.26
C PRO A 86 18.07 4.03 -5.45
N VAL A 87 17.36 4.44 -6.50
CA VAL A 87 17.98 5.09 -7.66
C VAL A 87 18.34 6.52 -7.29
N ARG A 88 19.64 6.86 -7.36
CA ARG A 88 20.07 8.25 -7.22
C ARG A 88 19.75 9.02 -8.49
N LEU A 89 18.75 9.88 -8.43
CA LEU A 89 18.52 10.87 -9.47
C LEU A 89 19.61 11.94 -9.36
N ALA A 90 20.45 12.07 -10.39
CA ALA A 90 21.39 13.17 -10.47
C ALA A 90 20.60 14.49 -10.57
N THR A 91 20.57 15.26 -9.48
CA THR A 91 20.03 16.61 -9.54
C THR A 91 21.04 17.47 -10.29
N SER A 92 20.68 17.91 -11.50
CA SER A 92 21.41 19.03 -12.10
C SER A 92 21.16 20.25 -11.21
N PRO A 93 22.22 20.97 -10.78
CA PRO A 93 22.03 22.22 -10.05
C PRO A 93 21.20 23.16 -10.93
N MET A 94 20.13 23.72 -10.34
CA MET A 94 19.32 24.78 -10.96
C MET A 94 20.13 26.06 -11.11
#